data_AF-F0JFY1-F1
#
_entry.id   AF-F0JFY1-F1
#
_cell.length_a   1.000
_cell.length_b   1.000
_cell.length_c   1.000
_cell.angle_alpha   90.00
_cell.angle_beta   90.00
_cell.angle_gamma   90.00
#
_symmetry.space_group_name_H-M   'P 1'
#
loop_
_entity.id
_entity.type
_entity.pdbx_description
1 polymer ?
#
loop_
_entity_poly.entity_id
_entity_poly.type
_entity_poly.pdbx_seq_one_letter_code
_entity_poly.pdbx_strand_id
1 'polypeptide(L)'
;MSRDELSRLLGDALADPDMIRKAMTLTDRPAMETYIRERGYALAPEEMDEVWTLARDVMGSEAGPMSAARWRLTTMGGEHSAPTD
;
A
#
# COMPACT_ATOMS: atom_id res chain seq x y z
N MET A 1 19.49 6.89 -1.52
CA MET A 1 19.06 5.91 -2.52
C MET A 1 17.72 5.25 -2.16
N SER A 2 17.32 5.26 -0.89
CA SER A 2 16.14 4.59 -0.35
C SER A 2 14.78 5.08 -0.90
N ARG A 3 14.54 6.40 -0.96
CA ARG A 3 13.24 6.98 -1.36
C ARG A 3 12.74 6.58 -2.77
N ASP A 4 13.68 6.27 -3.67
CA ASP A 4 13.40 5.79 -5.03
C ASP A 4 12.82 4.37 -5.00
N GLU A 5 13.32 3.51 -4.12
CA GLU A 5 12.84 2.13 -3.98
C GLU A 5 11.46 2.07 -3.35
N LEU A 6 11.19 2.89 -2.34
CA LEU A 6 9.85 3.02 -1.77
C LEU A 6 8.84 3.49 -2.84
N SER A 7 9.21 4.49 -3.63
CA SER A 7 8.34 5.01 -4.70
C SER A 7 8.10 3.97 -5.79
N ARG A 8 9.12 3.18 -6.15
CA ARG A 8 8.97 2.05 -7.09
C ARG A 8 8.07 0.95 -6.53
N LEU A 9 8.27 0.57 -5.27
CA LEU A 9 7.44 -0.44 -4.60
C LEU A 9 5.97 -0.02 -4.59
N LEU A 10 5.69 1.25 -4.25
CA LEU A 10 4.34 1.78 -4.27
C LEU A 10 3.79 1.80 -5.71
N GLY A 11 4.58 2.24 -6.70
CA GLY A 11 4.18 2.21 -8.11
C GLY A 11 3.83 0.81 -8.62
N ASP A 12 4.67 -0.19 -8.34
CA ASP A 12 4.41 -1.59 -8.68
C ASP A 12 3.20 -2.15 -7.95
N ALA A 13 3.04 -1.86 -6.65
CA ALA A 13 1.87 -2.29 -5.90
C ALA A 13 0.58 -1.70 -6.46
N LEU A 14 0.59 -0.45 -6.91
CA LEU A 14 -0.57 0.18 -7.56
C LEU A 14 -0.85 -0.38 -8.95
N ALA A 15 0.19 -0.76 -9.69
CA ALA A 15 0.06 -1.38 -11.01
C ALA A 15 -0.35 -2.87 -10.93
N ASP A 16 0.03 -3.57 -9.86
CA ASP A 16 -0.22 -4.99 -9.65
C ASP A 16 -1.16 -5.22 -8.44
N PRO A 17 -2.49 -5.37 -8.67
CA PRO A 17 -3.45 -5.53 -7.59
C PRO A 17 -3.25 -6.83 -6.79
N ASP A 18 -2.58 -7.83 -7.35
CA ASP A 18 -2.22 -9.06 -6.66
C ASP A 18 -1.13 -8.83 -5.61
N MET A 19 -0.22 -7.89 -5.85
CA MET A 19 0.79 -7.47 -4.90
C MET A 19 0.17 -6.83 -3.65
N ILE A 20 -0.85 -5.98 -3.83
CA ILE A 20 -1.63 -5.42 -2.71
C ILE A 20 -2.39 -6.52 -1.97
N ARG A 21 -3.11 -7.40 -2.67
CA ARG A 21 -3.84 -8.50 -2.04
C ARG A 21 -2.92 -9.38 -1.21
N LYS A 22 -1.75 -9.75 -1.75
CA LYS A 22 -0.75 -10.55 -1.06
C LYS A 22 -0.20 -9.80 0.16
N ALA A 23 0.13 -8.51 0.04
CA ALA A 23 0.56 -7.70 1.16
C ALA A 23 -0.51 -7.59 2.27
N MET A 24 -1.80 -7.49 1.90
CA MET A 24 -2.92 -7.51 2.84
C MET A 24 -3.13 -8.87 3.54
N THR A 25 -2.58 -9.96 3.02
CA THR A 25 -2.58 -11.25 3.75
C THR A 25 -1.46 -11.36 4.78
N LEU A 26 -0.49 -10.44 4.76
CA LEU A 26 0.65 -10.46 5.66
C LEU A 26 0.30 -9.69 6.94
N THR A 27 0.00 -10.42 8.00
CA THR A 27 -0.33 -9.88 9.33
C THR A 27 0.88 -9.56 10.19
N ASP A 28 2.08 -9.84 9.67
CA ASP A 28 3.33 -9.76 10.41
C ASP A 28 4.34 -8.89 9.67
N ARG A 29 4.88 -7.89 10.38
CA ARG A 29 5.97 -7.04 9.87
C ARG A 29 7.15 -7.84 9.30
N PRO A 30 7.70 -8.87 9.96
CA PRO A 30 8.81 -9.65 9.40
C PRO A 30 8.42 -10.43 8.13
N ALA A 31 7.15 -10.85 8.01
CA ALA A 31 6.66 -11.51 6.80
C ALA A 31 6.54 -10.52 5.64
N MET A 32 6.08 -9.29 5.91
CA MET A 32 6.04 -8.20 4.93
C MET A 32 7.43 -7.78 4.47
N GLU A 33 8.39 -7.67 5.38
CA GLU A 33 9.79 -7.40 5.05
C GLU A 33 10.39 -8.49 4.15
N THR A 34 10.15 -9.76 4.49
CA THR A 34 10.63 -10.89 3.69
C THR A 34 10.03 -10.84 2.29
N TYR A 35 8.72 -10.64 2.17
CA TYR A 35 8.02 -10.55 0.89
C TYR A 35 8.56 -9.43 -0.01
N ILE A 36 8.81 -8.24 0.56
CA ILE A 36 9.35 -7.09 -0.17
C ILE A 36 10.79 -7.37 -0.63
N ARG A 37 11.62 -7.99 0.23
CA ARG A 37 12.99 -8.39 -0.12
C ARG A 37 13.03 -9.48 -1.20
N GLU A 38 12.14 -10.47 -1.14
CA GLU A 38 12.04 -11.53 -2.16
C GLU A 38 11.66 -10.98 -3.54
N ARG A 39 10.91 -9.87 -3.58
CA ARG A 39 10.62 -9.14 -4.84
C ARG A 39 11.78 -8.27 -5.34
N GLY A 40 12.88 -8.20 -4.61
CA GLY A 40 14.09 -7.48 -4.99
C GLY A 40 14.15 -6.02 -4.53
N TYR A 41 13.26 -5.59 -3.63
CA TYR A 41 13.32 -4.26 -3.02
C TYR A 41 14.15 -4.30 -1.72
N ALA A 42 15.07 -3.35 -1.59
CA ALA A 42 15.94 -3.18 -0.43
C ALA A 42 15.55 -1.93 0.35
N LEU A 43 14.37 -1.96 0.97
CA LEU A 43 13.91 -0.86 1.82
C LEU A 43 14.76 -0.70 3.08
N ALA A 44 14.97 0.55 3.48
CA ALA A 44 15.49 0.88 4.79
C ALA A 44 14.47 0.50 5.89
N PRO A 45 14.93 0.23 7.13
CA PRO A 45 14.02 -0.12 8.23
C PRO A 45 12.97 0.96 8.52
N GLU A 46 13.30 2.24 8.27
CA GLU A 46 12.39 3.39 8.38
C GLU A 46 11.27 3.34 7.32
N GLU A 47 11.63 3.03 6.07
CA GLU A 47 10.68 2.91 4.96
C GLU A 47 9.81 1.67 5.09
N MET A 48 10.36 0.58 5.64
CA MET A 48 9.59 -0.60 6.00
C MET A 48 8.54 -0.27 7.06
N ASP A 49 8.84 0.63 7.99
CA ASP A 49 7.89 1.12 9.00
C ASP A 49 6.77 1.94 8.35
N GLU A 50 7.09 2.78 7.36
CA GLU A 50 6.10 3.51 6.56
C GLU A 50 5.18 2.56 5.80
N VAL A 51 5.72 1.58 5.06
CA VAL A 51 4.93 0.59 4.31
C VAL A 51 4.06 -0.24 5.25
N TRP A 52 4.60 -0.66 6.38
CA TRP A 52 3.88 -1.42 7.40
C TRP A 52 2.73 -0.60 8.01
N THR A 53 2.99 0.66 8.36
CA THR A 53 1.97 1.58 8.91
C THR A 53 0.87 1.80 7.89
N LEU A 54 1.24 2.01 6.64
CA LEU A 54 0.35 2.19 5.50
C LEU A 54 -0.53 0.94 5.26
N ALA A 55 0.06 -0.25 5.26
CA ALA A 55 -0.67 -1.52 5.14
C ALA A 55 -1.62 -1.77 6.32
N ARG A 56 -1.21 -1.43 7.54
CA ARG A 56 -2.07 -1.51 8.73
C ARG A 56 -3.20 -0.50 8.72
N ASP A 57 -3.03 0.68 8.14
CA ASP A 57 -4.11 1.66 7.99
C ASP A 57 -5.18 1.16 7.00
N VAL A 58 -4.74 0.52 5.92
CA VAL A 58 -5.63 -0.17 4.94
C VAL A 58 -6.39 -1.32 5.60
N MET A 59 -5.68 -2.23 6.28
CA MET A 59 -6.25 -3.43 6.89
C MET A 59 -7.06 -3.13 8.16
N GLY A 60 -6.57 -2.22 8.99
CA GLY A 60 -7.16 -1.82 10.27
C GLY A 60 -8.36 -0.88 10.13
N SER A 61 -8.67 -0.41 8.92
CA SER A 61 -9.90 0.32 8.62
C SER A 61 -11.15 -0.56 8.53
N GLU A 62 -11.20 -1.66 9.29
CA GLU A 62 -12.46 -2.27 9.73
C GLU A 62 -13.23 -1.39 10.75
N ALA A 63 -12.79 -0.14 11.01
CA ALA A 63 -13.57 0.85 11.77
C ALA A 63 -14.34 1.86 10.90
N GLY A 64 -14.38 1.72 9.56
CA GLY A 64 -15.35 2.47 8.77
C GLY A 64 -15.25 2.32 7.24
N PRO A 65 -16.40 2.42 6.52
CA PRO A 65 -16.47 2.30 5.05
C PRO A 65 -15.73 3.40 4.27
N MET A 66 -15.03 4.33 4.95
CA MET A 66 -14.39 5.49 4.35
C MET A 66 -12.96 5.25 3.87
N SER A 67 -12.19 4.31 4.46
CA SER A 67 -10.74 4.27 4.20
C SER A 67 -10.33 3.40 3.01
N ALA A 68 -11.00 2.29 2.74
CA ALA A 68 -10.76 1.51 1.52
C ALA A 68 -11.17 2.32 0.26
N ALA A 69 -12.23 3.13 0.38
CA ALA A 69 -12.66 4.07 -0.64
C ALA A 69 -11.66 5.23 -0.80
N ARG A 70 -11.12 5.78 0.32
CA ARG A 70 -10.08 6.82 0.29
C ARG A 70 -8.77 6.32 -0.31
N TRP A 71 -8.40 5.07 -0.04
CA TRP A 71 -7.25 4.44 -0.66
C TRP A 71 -7.42 4.29 -2.16
N ARG A 72 -8.56 3.78 -2.63
CA ARG A 72 -8.87 3.75 -4.05
C ARG A 72 -8.90 5.15 -4.67
N LEU A 73 -9.47 6.14 -3.97
CA LEU A 73 -9.54 7.52 -4.46
C LEU A 73 -8.17 8.21 -4.53
N THR A 74 -7.28 7.94 -3.57
CA THR A 74 -5.93 8.55 -3.52
C THR A 74 -4.93 7.86 -4.44
N THR A 75 -5.15 6.60 -4.80
CA THR A 75 -4.26 5.85 -5.69
C THR A 75 -4.76 5.77 -7.13
N MET A 76 -6.06 6.00 -7.38
CA MET A 76 -6.70 6.01 -8.70
C MET A 76 -7.24 7.40 -9.10
N GLY A 77 -6.57 8.49 -8.73
CA GLY A 77 -7.09 9.85 -8.95
C GLY A 77 -7.36 10.20 -10.42
N GLY A 78 -8.65 10.30 -10.79
CA GLY A 78 -9.19 10.82 -12.07
C GLY A 78 -9.92 9.72 -12.84
N GLU A 79 -11.24 9.75 -13.05
CA GLU A 79 -12.01 10.78 -13.78
C GLU A 79 -13.48 10.90 -13.27
N HIS A 80 -14.02 12.14 -13.25
CA HIS A 80 -15.43 12.60 -13.39
C HIS A 80 -16.59 11.78 -12.74
N SER A 81 -17.59 12.32 -12.05
CA SER A 81 -18.03 13.66 -11.65
C SER A 81 -19.23 13.46 -10.73
N ALA A 82 -19.34 14.21 -9.64
CA ALA A 82 -20.66 14.53 -9.10
C ALA A 82 -21.36 15.50 -10.08
N PRO A 83 -22.68 15.40 -10.23
CA PRO A 83 -23.45 16.43 -9.56
C PRO A 83 -24.64 15.88 -8.78
N THR A 84 -24.82 16.52 -7.63
CA THR A 84 -26.05 16.66 -6.86
C THR A 84 -27.24 17.04 -7.74
N ASP A 85 -28.32 16.27 -7.64
CA ASP A 85 -29.70 16.77 -7.60
C ASP A 85 -30.49 15.88 -6.62
#